data_AF-A0A3D2L3D5-F1
#
_entry.id   AF-A0A3D2L3D5-F1
#
_cell.length_a   1.000
_cell.length_b   1.000
_cell.length_c   1.000
_cell.angle_alpha   90.00
_cell.angle_beta   90.00
_cell.angle_gamma   90.00
#
_symmetry.space_group_name_H-M   'P 1'
#
loop_
_entity.id
_entity.type
_entity.pdbx_description
1 polymer ?
#
loop_
_entity_poly.entity_id
_entity_poly.type
_entity_poly.pdbx_seq_one_letter_code
_entity_poly.pdbx_strand_id
1 'polypeptide(L)'
;FFESAPVEARRRVHFHEFMAEVHDRLDAWRKLSQDDRKRSEWRVKGAGDDPIAPVAKQIASEASLLCFDEFQVTQIADAMVLARLFEALFDMAVTVVATSNRHPNDLYKDGINRPLFLPFIEHLKAHCEILELASERDYRLDRLIEAPVWYSPLGPESEAALDRAWDRLTLGAEPQHCVLTVKGRKLEVQREAAGVARFTFEELCARPLGSRDYLAIAANFNTVILSGIPTLGPENRNEAARFVALIDALYEAKIKLVASAAAEPESLYPEGDGSFEFERTASRLHEMRSTDYLSEARVELEAD
;
A
#
# COMPACT_ATOMS: atom_id res chain seq x y z
N PHE A 1 0.45 -2.95 20.15
CA PHE A 1 -0.39 -4.12 20.47
C PHE A 1 0.35 -5.44 20.28
N PHE A 2 1.03 -5.66 19.15
CA PHE A 2 1.71 -6.93 18.85
C PHE A 2 2.81 -7.33 19.86
N GLU A 3 3.74 -6.43 20.19
CA GLU A 3 4.89 -6.73 21.07
C GLU A 3 4.48 -7.09 22.50
N SER A 4 3.41 -6.46 22.99
CA SER A 4 2.88 -6.66 24.34
C SER A 4 1.92 -7.85 24.46
N ALA A 5 1.61 -8.55 23.36
CA ALA A 5 0.62 -9.63 23.37
C ALA A 5 1.16 -10.88 24.10
N PRO A 6 0.42 -11.46 25.07
CA PRO A 6 0.85 -12.62 25.85
C PRO A 6 0.67 -13.95 25.09
N VAL A 7 0.97 -13.96 23.79
CA VAL A 7 0.81 -15.12 22.89
C VAL A 7 2.13 -15.34 22.17
N GLU A 8 2.73 -16.52 22.31
CA GLU A 8 4.02 -16.84 21.66
C GLU A 8 3.84 -17.06 20.15
N ALA A 9 2.85 -17.86 19.75
CA ALA A 9 2.51 -18.11 18.34
C ALA A 9 1.73 -16.91 17.76
N ARG A 10 2.45 -15.82 17.50
CA ARG A 10 1.90 -14.58 16.95
C ARG A 10 2.64 -14.16 15.69
N ARG A 11 1.92 -13.60 14.74
CA ARG A 11 2.47 -13.10 13.49
C ARG A 11 1.90 -11.71 13.17
N ARG A 12 2.78 -10.77 12.82
CA ARG A 12 2.43 -9.44 12.30
C ARG A 12 2.83 -9.37 10.83
N VAL A 13 1.95 -8.87 9.96
CA VAL A 13 2.19 -8.83 8.52
C VAL A 13 1.30 -7.76 7.86
N HIS A 14 1.78 -7.13 6.79
CA HIS A 14 0.93 -6.26 5.97
C HIS A 14 -0.11 -7.11 5.22
N PHE A 15 -1.34 -6.60 5.14
CA PHE A 15 -2.45 -7.40 4.64
C PHE A 15 -2.28 -7.88 3.19
N HIS A 16 -1.70 -7.05 2.32
CA HIS A 16 -1.48 -7.40 0.92
C HIS A 16 -0.40 -8.50 0.75
N GLU A 17 0.66 -8.50 1.56
CA GLU A 17 1.67 -9.56 1.57
C GLU A 17 1.08 -10.88 2.04
N PHE A 18 0.25 -10.83 3.09
CA PHE A 18 -0.48 -12.00 3.55
C PHE A 18 -1.36 -12.58 2.45
N MET A 19 -2.06 -11.74 1.68
CA MET A 19 -2.88 -12.20 0.57
C MET A 19 -2.05 -12.81 -0.56
N ALA A 20 -0.89 -12.24 -0.88
CA ALA A 20 0.03 -12.83 -1.87
C ALA A 20 0.48 -14.24 -1.44
N GLU A 21 0.86 -14.40 -0.16
CA GLU A 21 1.24 -15.69 0.40
C GLU A 21 0.08 -16.71 0.39
N VAL A 22 -1.14 -16.26 0.74
CA VAL A 22 -2.34 -17.09 0.66
C VAL A 22 -2.55 -17.60 -0.76
N HIS A 23 -2.44 -16.75 -1.79
CA HIS A 23 -2.56 -17.17 -3.18
C HIS A 23 -1.49 -18.17 -3.58
N ASP A 24 -0.23 -17.94 -3.20
CA ASP A 24 0.86 -18.88 -3.47
C ASP A 24 0.59 -20.26 -2.83
N ARG A 25 0.08 -20.30 -1.60
CA ARG A 25 -0.32 -21.53 -0.91
C ARG A 25 -1.51 -22.22 -1.58
N LEU A 26 -2.54 -21.46 -2.00
CA LEU A 26 -3.70 -21.98 -2.73
C LEU A 26 -3.27 -22.61 -4.06
N ASP A 27 -2.39 -21.95 -4.80
CA ASP A 27 -1.89 -22.44 -6.08
C ASP A 27 -0.98 -23.66 -5.91
N ALA A 28 -0.14 -23.68 -4.88
CA ALA A 28 0.64 -24.86 -4.52
C ALA A 28 -0.28 -26.06 -4.23
N TRP A 29 -1.34 -25.87 -3.43
CA TRP A 29 -2.32 -26.91 -3.14
C TRP A 29 -3.05 -27.41 -4.39
N ARG A 30 -3.45 -26.48 -5.27
CA ARG A 30 -4.13 -26.80 -6.54
C ARG A 30 -3.25 -27.61 -7.48
N LYS A 31 -1.93 -27.41 -7.47
CA LYS A 31 -0.97 -28.17 -8.29
C LYS A 31 -0.74 -29.60 -7.80
N LEU A 32 -1.06 -29.92 -6.55
CA LEU A 32 -0.96 -31.28 -6.03
C LEU A 32 -1.95 -32.22 -6.72
N SER A 33 -1.53 -33.47 -6.96
CA SER A 33 -2.43 -34.52 -7.41
C SER A 33 -3.46 -34.88 -6.33
N GLN A 34 -4.57 -35.51 -6.71
CA GLN A 34 -5.57 -35.97 -5.72
C GLN A 34 -4.96 -36.90 -4.66
N ASP A 35 -4.00 -37.75 -5.03
CA ASP A 35 -3.38 -38.67 -4.09
C ASP A 35 -2.39 -37.98 -3.15
N ASP A 36 -1.67 -36.96 -3.63
CA ASP A 36 -0.81 -36.13 -2.78
C ASP A 36 -1.65 -35.32 -1.79
N ARG A 37 -2.78 -34.74 -2.23
CA ARG A 37 -3.72 -34.06 -1.32
C ARG A 37 -4.28 -34.99 -0.27
N LYS A 38 -4.58 -36.25 -0.62
CA LYS A 38 -5.07 -37.26 0.35
C LYS A 38 -4.04 -37.60 1.43
N ARG A 39 -2.75 -37.56 1.09
CA ARG A 39 -1.61 -37.86 1.97
C ARG A 39 -1.07 -36.64 2.73
N SER A 40 -1.40 -35.43 2.28
CA SER A 40 -0.96 -34.19 2.92
C SER A 40 -1.47 -34.09 4.35
N GLU A 41 -0.60 -33.70 5.28
CA GLU A 41 -0.95 -33.43 6.68
C GLU A 41 -1.95 -32.26 6.81
N TRP A 42 -1.98 -31.37 5.82
CA TRP A 42 -2.85 -30.19 5.78
C TRP A 42 -4.27 -30.52 5.33
N ARG A 43 -4.52 -31.74 4.85
CA ARG A 43 -5.86 -32.16 4.43
C ARG A 43 -6.87 -31.99 5.57
N VAL A 44 -8.00 -31.38 5.22
CA VAL A 44 -9.19 -31.30 6.08
C VAL A 44 -10.22 -32.33 5.60
N LYS A 45 -10.61 -33.26 6.49
CA LYS A 45 -11.64 -34.27 6.16
C LYS A 45 -12.98 -33.57 5.96
N GLY A 46 -13.70 -33.93 4.89
CA GLY A 46 -15.00 -33.33 4.57
C GLY A 46 -14.93 -32.06 3.71
N ALA A 47 -13.75 -31.44 3.55
CA ALA A 47 -13.58 -30.23 2.74
C ALA A 47 -13.55 -30.50 1.21
N GLY A 48 -13.52 -31.77 0.79
CA GLY A 48 -13.46 -32.14 -0.63
C GLY A 48 -12.20 -31.62 -1.33
N ASP A 49 -12.39 -30.97 -2.48
CA ASP A 49 -11.32 -30.33 -3.27
C ASP A 49 -11.10 -28.85 -2.90
N ASP A 50 -11.71 -28.35 -1.82
CA ASP A 50 -11.53 -26.98 -1.38
C ASP A 50 -10.09 -26.68 -0.95
N PRO A 51 -9.39 -25.74 -1.61
CA PRO A 51 -8.03 -25.36 -1.24
C PRO A 51 -7.99 -24.45 0.01
N ILE A 52 -9.10 -23.85 0.44
CA ILE A 52 -9.08 -22.85 1.52
C ILE A 52 -8.90 -23.51 2.89
N ALA A 53 -9.69 -24.54 3.21
CA ALA A 53 -9.58 -25.27 4.46
C ALA A 53 -8.13 -25.76 4.79
N PRO A 54 -7.38 -26.40 3.87
CA PRO A 54 -6.01 -26.82 4.14
C PRO A 54 -5.03 -25.64 4.31
N VAL A 55 -5.22 -24.55 3.56
CA VAL A 55 -4.40 -23.33 3.71
C VAL A 55 -4.69 -22.64 5.05
N ALA A 56 -5.96 -22.55 5.46
CA ALA A 56 -6.34 -22.04 6.77
C ALA A 56 -5.70 -22.86 7.90
N LYS A 57 -5.71 -24.20 7.77
CA LYS A 57 -5.05 -25.10 8.72
C LYS A 57 -3.54 -24.89 8.80
N GLN A 58 -2.88 -24.63 7.67
CA GLN A 58 -1.46 -24.27 7.66
C GLN A 58 -1.21 -22.98 8.44
N ILE A 59 -1.95 -21.92 8.12
CA ILE A 59 -1.79 -20.61 8.77
C ILE A 59 -2.09 -20.70 10.28
N ALA A 60 -3.15 -21.40 10.68
CA ALA A 60 -3.50 -21.60 12.08
C ALA A 60 -2.46 -22.42 12.86
N SER A 61 -1.69 -23.28 12.17
CA SER A 61 -0.57 -24.01 12.80
C SER A 61 0.67 -23.15 13.04
N GLU A 62 0.80 -22.04 12.31
CA GLU A 62 1.94 -21.12 12.40
C GLU A 62 1.68 -19.99 13.39
N ALA A 63 0.43 -19.52 13.51
CA ALA A 63 0.07 -18.45 14.41
C ALA A 63 -1.38 -18.59 14.94
N SER A 64 -1.53 -18.47 16.25
CA SER A 64 -2.83 -18.34 16.93
C SER A 64 -3.27 -16.88 17.07
N LEU A 65 -2.35 -15.92 16.89
CA LEU A 65 -2.65 -14.49 16.82
C LEU A 65 -2.10 -13.92 15.50
N LEU A 66 -3.00 -13.44 14.64
CA LEU A 66 -2.67 -12.72 13.42
C LEU A 66 -2.89 -11.22 13.62
N CYS A 67 -1.87 -10.43 13.32
CA CYS A 67 -1.87 -8.98 13.44
C CYS A 67 -1.66 -8.37 12.05
N PHE A 68 -2.73 -7.86 11.45
CA PHE A 68 -2.68 -7.25 10.12
C PHE A 68 -2.46 -5.75 10.23
N ASP A 69 -1.44 -5.26 9.52
CA ASP A 69 -1.31 -3.84 9.23
C ASP A 69 -1.99 -3.50 7.90
N GLU A 70 -2.63 -2.32 7.87
CA GLU A 70 -3.26 -1.75 6.67
C GLU A 70 -4.27 -2.70 6.00
N PHE A 71 -5.19 -3.25 6.78
CA PHE A 71 -6.25 -4.13 6.30
C PHE A 71 -7.14 -3.40 5.28
N GLN A 72 -6.95 -3.71 4.00
CA GLN A 72 -7.71 -3.15 2.89
C GLN A 72 -7.91 -4.19 1.78
N VAL A 73 -9.12 -4.26 1.24
CA VAL A 73 -9.47 -5.17 0.14
C VAL A 73 -9.76 -4.34 -1.10
N THR A 74 -8.99 -4.55 -2.17
CA THR A 74 -9.12 -3.79 -3.43
C THR A 74 -9.46 -4.68 -4.62
N GLN A 75 -9.25 -6.00 -4.54
CA GLN A 75 -9.47 -6.94 -5.65
C GLN A 75 -10.59 -7.95 -5.35
N ILE A 76 -11.38 -8.29 -6.38
CA ILE A 76 -12.47 -9.28 -6.26
C ILE A 76 -11.96 -10.69 -5.93
N ALA A 77 -10.80 -11.07 -6.48
CA ALA A 77 -10.21 -12.38 -6.26
C ALA A 77 -9.87 -12.58 -4.77
N ASP A 78 -9.36 -11.53 -4.13
CA ASP A 78 -9.06 -11.51 -2.71
C ASP A 78 -10.35 -11.61 -1.91
N ALA A 79 -11.36 -10.80 -2.24
CA ALA A 79 -12.64 -10.75 -1.54
C ALA A 79 -13.29 -12.13 -1.36
N MET A 80 -13.32 -12.96 -2.41
CA MET A 80 -13.93 -14.30 -2.36
C MET A 80 -13.11 -15.31 -1.54
N VAL A 81 -11.78 -15.26 -1.65
CA VAL A 81 -10.88 -16.12 -0.85
C VAL A 81 -10.98 -15.75 0.62
N LEU A 82 -10.98 -14.46 0.90
CA LEU A 82 -10.88 -13.90 2.22
C LEU A 82 -12.04 -14.28 3.12
N ALA A 83 -13.26 -14.19 2.57
CA ALA A 83 -14.48 -14.55 3.28
C ALA A 83 -14.38 -15.95 3.91
N ARG A 84 -14.02 -16.92 3.07
CA ARG A 84 -13.93 -18.33 3.43
C ARG A 84 -12.71 -18.64 4.29
N LEU A 85 -11.60 -17.91 4.07
CA LEU A 85 -10.38 -18.07 4.84
C LEU A 85 -10.56 -17.61 6.29
N PHE A 86 -11.14 -16.43 6.50
CA PHE A 86 -11.35 -15.88 7.83
C PHE A 86 -12.36 -16.69 8.63
N GLU A 87 -13.44 -17.16 7.98
CA GLU A 87 -14.39 -18.09 8.59
C GLU A 87 -13.67 -19.35 9.12
N ALA A 88 -12.83 -19.98 8.28
CA ALA A 88 -12.06 -21.15 8.69
C ALA A 88 -11.02 -20.85 9.79
N LEU A 89 -10.41 -19.65 9.80
CA LEU A 89 -9.47 -19.24 10.84
C LEU A 89 -10.17 -19.00 12.18
N PHE A 90 -11.34 -18.34 12.18
CA PHE A 90 -12.14 -18.13 13.39
C PHE A 90 -12.69 -19.44 13.96
N ASP A 91 -13.12 -20.38 13.11
CA ASP A 91 -13.52 -21.74 13.52
C ASP A 91 -12.36 -22.50 14.20
N MET A 92 -11.11 -22.19 13.84
CA MET A 92 -9.90 -22.73 14.47
C MET A 92 -9.42 -21.90 15.68
N ALA A 93 -10.22 -20.95 16.15
CA ALA A 93 -9.92 -20.04 17.26
C ALA A 93 -8.67 -19.16 17.06
N VAL A 94 -8.32 -18.85 15.81
CA VAL A 94 -7.28 -17.87 15.50
C VAL A 94 -7.80 -16.47 15.83
N THR A 95 -7.07 -15.74 16.67
CA THR A 95 -7.39 -14.35 17.01
C THR A 95 -6.82 -13.42 15.95
N VAL A 96 -7.63 -12.46 15.50
CA VAL A 96 -7.20 -11.43 14.54
C VAL A 96 -7.25 -10.05 15.18
N VAL A 97 -6.17 -9.28 15.01
CA VAL A 97 -6.14 -7.84 15.27
C VAL A 97 -5.74 -7.17 13.96
N ALA A 98 -6.47 -6.15 13.52
CA ALA A 98 -6.21 -5.46 12.27
C ALA A 98 -6.22 -3.94 12.48
N THR A 99 -5.26 -3.24 11.87
CA THR A 99 -5.33 -1.78 11.70
C THR A 99 -5.82 -1.49 10.29
N SER A 100 -6.78 -0.56 10.15
CA SER A 100 -7.32 -0.15 8.86
C SER A 100 -7.60 1.34 8.86
N ASN A 101 -7.41 1.98 7.71
CA ASN A 101 -7.84 3.36 7.47
C ASN A 101 -9.31 3.43 7.02
N ARG A 102 -10.01 2.30 6.96
CA ARG A 102 -11.41 2.19 6.52
C ARG A 102 -12.23 1.53 7.62
N HIS A 103 -13.42 2.08 7.84
CA HIS A 103 -14.43 1.38 8.63
C HIS A 103 -14.79 0.05 7.94
N PRO A 104 -15.04 -1.05 8.67
CA PRO A 104 -15.38 -2.35 8.06
C PRO A 104 -16.50 -2.31 7.01
N ASN A 105 -17.50 -1.44 7.21
CA ASN A 105 -18.59 -1.24 6.23
C ASN A 105 -18.10 -0.70 4.87
N ASP A 106 -16.99 0.04 4.84
CA ASP A 106 -16.40 0.62 3.63
C ASP A 106 -15.27 -0.24 3.05
N LEU A 107 -15.04 -1.45 3.59
CA LEU A 107 -14.14 -2.42 2.97
C LEU A 107 -14.72 -2.87 1.62
N TYR A 108 -13.87 -2.86 0.59
CA TYR A 108 -14.25 -3.19 -0.78
C TYR A 108 -15.48 -2.40 -1.28
N LYS A 109 -15.63 -1.16 -0.82
CA LYS A 109 -16.65 -0.23 -1.29
C LYS A 109 -16.52 -0.06 -2.81
N ASP A 110 -17.67 -0.06 -3.48
CA ASP A 110 -17.79 0.06 -4.94
C ASP A 110 -17.06 -1.02 -5.77
N GLY A 111 -16.51 -2.04 -5.11
CA GLY A 111 -15.87 -3.17 -5.76
C GLY A 111 -16.83 -3.98 -6.64
N ILE A 112 -16.30 -4.58 -7.71
CA ILE A 112 -17.06 -5.45 -8.61
C ILE A 112 -17.71 -6.58 -7.80
N ASN A 113 -19.02 -6.78 -7.97
CA ASN A 113 -19.81 -7.77 -7.22
C ASN A 113 -19.71 -7.62 -5.68
N ARG A 114 -19.54 -6.39 -5.16
CA ARG A 114 -19.56 -6.10 -3.71
C ARG A 114 -20.68 -6.80 -2.91
N PRO A 115 -21.91 -7.02 -3.42
CA PRO A 115 -22.91 -7.80 -2.69
C PRO A 115 -22.45 -9.19 -2.24
N LEU A 116 -21.51 -9.83 -2.96
CA LEU A 116 -20.91 -11.11 -2.57
C LEU A 116 -19.93 -10.99 -1.40
N PHE A 117 -19.41 -9.79 -1.13
CA PHE A 117 -18.47 -9.50 -0.05
C PHE A 117 -19.16 -9.01 1.24
N LEU A 118 -20.39 -8.49 1.15
CA LEU A 118 -21.16 -8.05 2.32
C LEU A 118 -21.31 -9.12 3.42
N PRO A 119 -21.51 -10.43 3.12
CA PRO A 119 -21.56 -11.46 4.15
C PRO A 119 -20.26 -11.56 4.96
N PHE A 120 -19.11 -11.35 4.32
CA PHE A 120 -17.84 -11.32 5.03
C PHE A 120 -17.72 -10.10 5.95
N ILE A 121 -18.17 -8.91 5.51
CA ILE A 121 -18.18 -7.73 6.37
C ILE A 121 -19.00 -7.99 7.64
N GLU A 122 -20.17 -8.61 7.50
CA GLU A 122 -21.00 -8.97 8.66
C GLU A 122 -20.33 -10.03 9.54
N HIS A 123 -19.69 -11.03 8.93
CA HIS A 123 -18.93 -12.04 9.68
C HIS A 123 -17.75 -11.43 10.44
N LEU A 124 -17.01 -10.51 9.83
CA LEU A 124 -15.91 -9.78 10.45
C LEU A 124 -16.40 -8.97 11.65
N LYS A 125 -17.50 -8.22 11.48
CA LYS A 125 -18.10 -7.41 12.56
C LYS A 125 -18.68 -8.26 13.70
N ALA A 126 -19.10 -9.49 13.41
CA ALA A 126 -19.59 -10.42 14.42
C ALA A 126 -18.45 -11.01 15.28
N HIS A 127 -17.24 -11.13 14.72
CA HIS A 127 -16.09 -11.74 15.40
C HIS A 127 -15.04 -10.73 15.90
N CYS A 128 -15.08 -9.48 15.43
CA CYS A 128 -14.13 -8.44 15.79
C CYS A 128 -14.82 -7.26 16.46
N GLU A 129 -14.21 -6.76 17.54
CA GLU A 129 -14.57 -5.47 18.14
C GLU A 129 -13.99 -4.33 17.29
N ILE A 130 -14.83 -3.37 16.91
CA ILE A 130 -14.41 -2.21 16.13
C ILE A 130 -14.02 -1.09 17.09
N LEU A 131 -12.72 -0.77 17.12
CA LEU A 131 -12.18 0.35 17.88
C LEU A 131 -11.82 1.48 16.92
N GLU A 132 -12.64 2.52 16.90
CA GLU A 132 -12.37 3.72 16.10
C GLU A 132 -11.36 4.62 16.82
N LEU A 133 -10.17 4.74 16.25
CA LEU A 133 -9.13 5.65 16.73
C LEU A 133 -9.40 7.05 16.19
N ALA A 134 -10.36 7.76 16.79
CA ALA A 134 -10.56 9.18 16.52
C ALA A 134 -9.36 9.95 17.10
N SER A 135 -8.47 10.45 16.23
CA SER A 135 -7.40 11.35 16.64
C SER A 135 -7.82 12.79 16.39
N GLU A 136 -8.05 13.58 17.44
CA GLU A 136 -8.24 15.04 17.32
C GLU A 136 -6.99 15.72 16.75
N ARG A 137 -5.83 15.05 16.83
CA ARG A 137 -4.53 15.55 16.40
C ARG A 137 -3.92 14.62 15.37
N ASP A 138 -3.71 15.10 14.15
CA ASP A 138 -2.99 14.33 13.14
C ASP A 138 -1.48 14.39 13.40
N TYR A 139 -0.97 13.41 14.15
CA TYR A 139 0.46 13.27 14.43
C TYR A 139 1.31 13.11 13.16
N ARG A 140 0.73 12.69 12.04
CA ARG A 140 1.45 12.58 10.76
C ARG A 140 1.58 13.96 10.12
N LEU A 141 0.53 14.78 10.18
CA LEU A 141 0.57 16.17 9.73
C LEU A 141 1.64 16.97 10.49
N ASP A 142 1.67 16.85 11.83
CA ASP A 142 2.68 17.53 12.65
C ASP A 142 4.11 17.22 12.16
N ARG A 143 4.40 15.93 11.89
CA ARG A 143 5.70 15.48 11.38
C ARG A 143 6.02 15.96 9.97
N LEU A 144 5.02 16.18 9.13
CA LEU A 144 5.22 16.74 7.79
C LEU A 144 5.51 18.24 7.86
N ILE A 145 4.86 18.97 8.76
CA ILE A 145 5.06 20.41 8.94
C ILE A 145 6.38 20.73 9.65
N GLU A 146 6.91 19.79 10.45
CA GLU A 146 8.19 19.94 11.17
C GLU A 146 9.42 20.18 10.27
N ALA A 147 9.36 19.85 8.97
CA ALA A 147 10.47 20.09 8.04
C ALA A 147 9.98 20.35 6.61
N PRO A 148 10.83 20.89 5.72
CA PRO A 148 10.50 21.03 4.31
C PRO A 148 10.13 19.69 3.67
N VAL A 149 9.24 19.73 2.67
CA VAL A 149 8.87 18.57 1.86
C VAL A 149 9.48 18.62 0.44
N TRP A 150 10.27 19.65 0.14
CA TRP A 150 11.00 19.79 -1.11
C TRP A 150 12.43 20.24 -0.84
N TYR A 151 13.40 19.52 -1.40
CA TYR A 151 14.84 19.76 -1.19
C TYR A 151 15.53 19.98 -2.53
N SER A 152 16.19 21.12 -2.69
CA SER A 152 16.94 21.48 -3.89
C SER A 152 18.13 22.38 -3.52
N PRO A 153 19.26 22.31 -4.25
CA PRO A 153 19.60 21.37 -5.34
C PRO A 153 19.90 19.96 -4.84
N LEU A 154 20.07 19.01 -5.78
CA LEU A 154 20.53 17.66 -5.46
C LEU A 154 21.96 17.69 -4.88
N GLY A 155 22.19 16.83 -3.89
CA GLY A 155 23.48 16.64 -3.24
C GLY A 155 23.37 15.95 -1.89
N PRO A 156 24.50 15.75 -1.18
CA PRO A 156 24.54 15.01 0.07
C PRO A 156 23.60 15.54 1.16
N GLU A 157 23.38 16.86 1.20
CA GLU A 157 22.47 17.48 2.14
C GLU A 157 21.00 17.11 1.88
N SER A 158 20.59 17.09 0.61
CA SER A 158 19.24 16.70 0.19
C SER A 158 18.98 15.20 0.45
N GLU A 159 19.98 14.34 0.21
CA GLU A 159 19.90 12.91 0.50
C GLU A 159 19.75 12.66 2.01
N ALA A 160 20.61 13.27 2.83
CA ALA A 160 20.52 13.18 4.27
C ALA A 160 19.20 13.76 4.82
N ALA A 161 18.63 14.76 4.14
CA ALA A 161 17.33 15.31 4.51
C ALA A 161 16.18 14.33 4.21
N LEU A 162 16.23 13.61 3.08
CA LEU A 162 15.28 12.54 2.78
C LEU A 162 15.42 11.36 3.75
N ASP A 163 16.63 11.02 4.19
CA ASP A 163 16.84 10.01 5.22
C ASP A 163 16.20 10.43 6.55
N ARG A 164 16.41 11.68 6.99
CA ARG A 164 15.73 12.22 8.19
C ARG A 164 14.21 12.27 8.03
N ALA A 165 13.71 12.56 6.83
CA ALA A 165 12.28 12.55 6.55
C ALA A 165 11.71 11.12 6.62
N TRP A 166 12.43 10.14 6.09
CA TRP A 166 12.09 8.72 6.23
C TRP A 166 11.95 8.34 7.70
N ASP A 167 13.00 8.51 8.50
CA ASP A 167 13.00 8.12 9.92
C ASP A 167 11.86 8.78 10.71
N ARG A 168 11.64 10.08 10.45
CA ARG A 168 10.58 10.85 11.12
C ARG A 168 9.19 10.34 10.74
N LEU A 169 8.93 10.10 9.46
CA LEU A 169 7.60 9.71 8.97
C LEU A 169 7.28 8.25 9.30
N THR A 170 8.28 7.37 9.33
CA THR A 170 8.12 5.94 9.63
C THR A 170 8.25 5.62 11.12
N LEU A 171 8.68 6.57 11.96
CA LEU A 171 9.04 6.36 13.37
C LEU A 171 10.13 5.29 13.57
N GLY A 172 11.04 5.16 12.60
CA GLY A 172 12.06 4.11 12.62
C GLY A 172 11.49 2.70 12.45
N ALA A 173 10.29 2.55 11.87
CA ALA A 173 9.81 1.25 11.44
C ALA A 173 10.78 0.65 10.40
N GLU A 174 11.02 -0.66 10.53
CA GLU A 174 11.93 -1.39 9.64
C GLU A 174 11.43 -1.33 8.18
N PRO A 175 12.27 -0.93 7.21
CA PRO A 175 11.92 -0.94 5.80
C PRO A 175 11.60 -2.34 5.30
N GLN A 176 10.53 -2.45 4.51
CA GLN A 176 10.09 -3.69 3.89
C GLN A 176 10.01 -3.56 2.38
N HIS A 177 10.04 -4.72 1.72
CA HIS A 177 9.86 -4.86 0.30
C HIS A 177 8.45 -5.39 0.05
N CYS A 178 7.70 -4.73 -0.83
CA CYS A 178 6.40 -5.21 -1.23
C CYS A 178 6.17 -5.15 -2.75
N VAL A 179 5.17 -5.88 -3.22
CA VAL A 179 4.82 -5.97 -4.64
C VAL A 179 3.36 -5.59 -4.85
N LEU A 180 3.13 -4.49 -5.54
CA LEU A 180 1.79 -4.09 -5.95
C LEU A 180 1.41 -4.80 -7.25
N THR A 181 0.23 -5.43 -7.27
CA THR A 181 -0.27 -6.10 -8.48
C THR A 181 -1.25 -5.19 -9.23
N VAL A 182 -0.88 -4.80 -10.44
CA VAL A 182 -1.64 -3.87 -11.29
C VAL A 182 -2.04 -4.59 -12.58
N LYS A 183 -3.29 -5.06 -12.66
CA LYS A 183 -3.83 -5.86 -13.79
C LYS A 183 -2.88 -6.98 -14.25
N GLY A 184 -2.30 -7.70 -13.29
CA GLY A 184 -1.38 -8.82 -13.53
C GLY A 184 0.09 -8.42 -13.75
N ARG A 185 0.41 -7.13 -13.81
CA ARG A 185 1.79 -6.64 -13.70
C ARG A 185 2.21 -6.54 -12.23
N LYS A 186 3.48 -6.82 -11.96
CA LYS A 186 4.10 -6.64 -10.64
C LYS A 186 4.87 -5.31 -10.63
N LEU A 187 4.52 -4.43 -9.70
CA LEU A 187 5.25 -3.21 -9.40
C LEU A 187 6.00 -3.39 -8.08
N GLU A 188 7.32 -3.41 -8.19
CA GLU A 188 8.22 -3.65 -7.06
C GLU A 188 8.43 -2.36 -6.25
N VAL A 189 8.10 -2.40 -4.96
CA VAL A 189 8.35 -1.32 -3.99
C VAL A 189 9.43 -1.79 -3.03
N GLN A 190 10.65 -1.31 -3.25
CA GLN A 190 11.84 -1.81 -2.52
C GLN A 190 11.89 -1.35 -1.05
N ARG A 191 11.26 -0.21 -0.75
CA ARG A 191 11.33 0.45 0.55
C ARG A 191 9.98 1.04 0.89
N GLU A 192 9.26 0.37 1.76
CA GLU A 192 8.07 0.91 2.41
C GLU A 192 8.11 0.66 3.91
N ALA A 193 7.52 1.57 4.68
CA ALA A 193 7.24 1.35 6.08
C ALA A 193 6.15 2.31 6.56
N ALA A 194 5.23 1.84 7.42
CA ALA A 194 4.18 2.66 8.02
C ALA A 194 3.33 3.47 7.01
N GLY A 195 3.11 2.91 5.82
CA GLY A 195 2.38 3.54 4.72
C GLY A 195 3.15 4.67 4.01
N VAL A 196 4.46 4.75 4.22
CA VAL A 196 5.40 5.63 3.50
C VAL A 196 6.20 4.78 2.53
N ALA A 197 6.20 5.13 1.24
CA ALA A 197 7.03 4.46 0.24
C ALA A 197 8.14 5.38 -0.27
N ARG A 198 9.34 4.84 -0.44
CA ARG A 198 10.52 5.58 -0.91
C ARG A 198 11.03 5.06 -2.25
N PHE A 199 10.98 5.93 -3.24
CA PHE A 199 11.41 5.66 -4.60
C PHE A 199 12.50 6.63 -5.08
N THR A 200 13.28 6.19 -6.06
CA THR A 200 14.07 7.10 -6.90
C THR A 200 13.25 7.57 -8.10
N PHE A 201 13.63 8.70 -8.69
CA PHE A 201 13.03 9.17 -9.94
C PHE A 201 13.15 8.12 -11.06
N GLU A 202 14.28 7.40 -11.12
CA GLU A 202 14.49 6.35 -12.11
C GLU A 202 13.50 5.18 -11.94
N GLU A 203 13.21 4.78 -10.69
CA GLU A 203 12.27 3.70 -10.39
C GLU A 203 10.84 3.99 -10.86
N LEU A 204 10.39 5.26 -10.79
CA LEU A 204 9.04 5.64 -11.17
C LEU A 204 8.94 6.17 -12.61
N CYS A 205 9.91 6.98 -13.06
CA CYS A 205 9.77 7.76 -14.29
C CYS A 205 10.64 7.25 -15.44
N ALA A 206 11.71 6.50 -15.20
CA ALA A 206 12.53 5.90 -16.27
C ALA A 206 12.06 4.50 -16.69
N ARG A 207 11.18 3.88 -15.90
CA ARG A 207 10.56 2.58 -16.20
C ARG A 207 9.25 2.75 -16.98
N PRO A 208 8.78 1.73 -17.74
CA PRO A 208 7.51 1.79 -18.46
C PRO A 208 6.32 1.60 -17.51
N LEU A 209 6.16 2.55 -16.59
CA LEU A 209 4.98 2.68 -15.73
C LEU A 209 3.93 3.57 -16.42
N GLY A 210 2.66 3.29 -16.14
CA GLY A 210 1.53 4.08 -16.61
C GLY A 210 0.64 4.57 -15.47
N SER A 211 -0.41 5.31 -15.80
CA SER A 211 -1.30 5.94 -14.81
C SER A 211 -1.84 4.97 -13.76
N ARG A 212 -2.18 3.73 -14.16
CA ARG A 212 -2.66 2.69 -13.23
C ARG A 212 -1.61 2.28 -12.19
N ASP A 213 -0.34 2.29 -12.55
CA ASP A 213 0.74 1.97 -11.62
C ASP A 213 0.83 3.08 -10.54
N TYR A 214 0.71 4.35 -10.94
CA TYR A 214 0.71 5.48 -9.99
C TYR A 214 -0.54 5.53 -9.13
N LEU A 215 -1.71 5.21 -9.69
CA LEU A 215 -2.95 5.05 -8.91
C LEU A 215 -2.81 3.92 -7.89
N ALA A 216 -2.14 2.81 -8.24
CA ALA A 216 -1.88 1.74 -7.28
C ALA A 216 -0.93 2.19 -6.16
N ILE A 217 0.11 2.98 -6.46
CA ILE A 217 0.97 3.59 -5.43
C ILE A 217 0.12 4.48 -4.51
N ALA A 218 -0.66 5.40 -5.09
CA ALA A 218 -1.55 6.29 -4.35
C ALA A 218 -2.64 5.53 -3.56
N ALA A 219 -3.00 4.33 -4.00
CA ALA A 219 -3.95 3.45 -3.33
C ALA A 219 -3.35 2.74 -2.09
N ASN A 220 -2.04 2.54 -2.05
CA ASN A 220 -1.38 1.77 -0.99
C ASN A 220 -0.59 2.62 0.00
N PHE A 221 -0.13 3.81 -0.40
CA PHE A 221 0.71 4.65 0.46
C PHE A 221 0.02 5.98 0.77
N ASN A 222 0.24 6.48 1.99
CA ASN A 222 -0.22 7.80 2.42
C ASN A 222 0.82 8.91 2.13
N THR A 223 2.09 8.51 2.04
CA THR A 223 3.21 9.41 1.75
C THR A 223 4.17 8.76 0.77
N VAL A 224 4.66 9.52 -0.20
CA VAL A 224 5.69 9.11 -1.14
C VAL A 224 6.92 9.98 -0.93
N ILE A 225 8.08 9.34 -0.73
CA ILE A 225 9.39 9.99 -0.75
C ILE A 225 10.01 9.73 -2.12
N LEU A 226 10.34 10.80 -2.85
CA LEU A 226 10.90 10.71 -4.20
C LEU A 226 12.28 11.38 -4.29
N SER A 227 13.32 10.58 -4.49
CA SER A 227 14.70 11.07 -4.56
C SER A 227 15.22 11.26 -5.98
N GLY A 228 16.10 12.25 -6.16
CA GLY A 228 16.88 12.42 -7.40
C GLY A 228 16.09 12.86 -8.62
N ILE A 229 15.10 13.75 -8.48
CA ILE A 229 14.39 14.33 -9.65
C ILE A 229 15.38 15.21 -10.44
N PRO A 230 15.75 14.84 -11.68
CA PRO A 230 16.69 15.62 -12.48
C PRO A 230 16.00 16.87 -13.04
N THR A 231 16.78 17.80 -13.59
CA THR A 231 16.22 18.78 -14.53
C THR A 231 15.74 18.02 -15.77
N LEU A 232 14.51 18.30 -16.17
CA LEU A 232 13.81 17.67 -17.26
C LEU A 232 13.91 18.56 -18.51
N GLY A 233 13.97 17.94 -19.69
CA GLY A 233 14.17 18.60 -20.97
C GLY A 233 13.66 17.75 -22.14
N PRO A 234 13.83 18.21 -23.39
CA PRO A 234 13.32 17.51 -24.57
C PRO A 234 13.85 16.07 -24.72
N GLU A 235 15.07 15.80 -24.25
CA GLU A 235 15.73 14.51 -24.30
C GLU A 235 15.14 13.46 -23.36
N ASN A 236 14.45 13.87 -22.29
CA ASN A 236 13.78 13.00 -21.32
C ASN A 236 12.27 13.26 -21.25
N ARG A 237 11.67 13.61 -22.39
CA ARG A 237 10.24 13.92 -22.55
C ARG A 237 9.32 12.81 -22.01
N ASN A 238 9.70 11.53 -22.16
CA ASN A 238 8.89 10.42 -21.68
C ASN A 238 8.89 10.35 -20.15
N GLU A 239 10.04 10.57 -19.54
CA GLU A 239 10.24 10.65 -18.09
C GLU A 239 9.49 11.86 -17.52
N ALA A 240 9.54 13.01 -18.20
CA ALA A 240 8.78 14.20 -17.84
C ALA A 240 7.27 13.93 -17.88
N ALA A 241 6.75 13.34 -18.96
CA ALA A 241 5.33 12.98 -19.05
C ALA A 241 4.89 11.98 -17.97
N ARG A 242 5.76 11.02 -17.62
CA ARG A 242 5.54 10.08 -16.52
C ARG A 242 5.55 10.77 -15.16
N PHE A 243 6.43 11.74 -14.96
CA PHE A 243 6.46 12.54 -13.73
C PHE A 243 5.20 13.38 -13.58
N VAL A 244 4.72 14.03 -14.65
CA VAL A 244 3.42 14.73 -14.66
C VAL A 244 2.29 13.77 -14.26
N ALA A 245 2.22 12.58 -14.87
CA ALA A 245 1.19 11.60 -14.53
C ALA A 245 1.28 11.08 -13.08
N LEU A 246 2.50 10.95 -12.53
CA LEU A 246 2.71 10.61 -11.13
C LEU A 246 2.18 11.72 -10.22
N ILE A 247 2.58 12.97 -10.44
CA ILE A 247 2.13 14.11 -9.64
C ILE A 247 0.61 14.26 -9.70
N ASP A 248 0.01 14.08 -10.88
CA ASP A 248 -1.44 14.12 -11.07
C ASP A 248 -2.14 13.07 -10.18
N ALA A 249 -1.68 11.82 -10.22
CA ALA A 249 -2.24 10.74 -9.41
C ALA A 249 -2.07 10.97 -7.90
N LEU A 250 -0.89 11.42 -7.45
CA LEU A 250 -0.65 11.73 -6.04
C LEU A 250 -1.49 12.93 -5.59
N TYR A 251 -1.57 13.96 -6.44
CA TYR A 251 -2.30 15.19 -6.17
C TYR A 251 -3.79 14.91 -5.97
N GLU A 252 -4.40 14.19 -6.90
CA GLU A 252 -5.82 13.83 -6.88
C GLU A 252 -6.18 12.94 -5.68
N ALA A 253 -5.30 12.02 -5.28
CA ALA A 253 -5.48 11.17 -4.12
C ALA A 253 -5.10 11.84 -2.79
N LYS A 254 -4.67 13.11 -2.82
CA LYS A 254 -4.22 13.86 -1.63
C LYS A 254 -3.05 13.19 -0.88
N ILE A 255 -2.18 12.50 -1.63
CA ILE A 255 -0.98 11.83 -1.11
C ILE A 255 0.12 12.84 -0.83
N LYS A 256 0.80 12.67 0.29
CA LYS A 256 1.86 13.59 0.70
C LYS A 256 3.14 13.26 -0.06
N LEU A 257 3.81 14.26 -0.60
CA LEU A 257 5.05 14.10 -1.36
C LEU A 257 6.19 14.77 -0.61
N VAL A 258 7.26 14.04 -0.34
CA VAL A 258 8.55 14.58 0.09
C VAL A 258 9.58 14.30 -0.99
N ALA A 259 10.23 15.31 -1.55
CA ALA A 259 11.09 15.10 -2.71
C ALA A 259 12.43 15.84 -2.66
N SER A 260 13.43 15.28 -3.32
CA SER A 260 14.69 15.97 -3.66
C SER A 260 14.79 16.17 -5.17
N ALA A 261 15.14 17.37 -5.61
CA ALA A 261 15.15 17.73 -7.01
C ALA A 261 16.32 18.64 -7.40
N ALA A 262 16.73 18.58 -8.67
CA ALA A 262 17.84 19.38 -9.20
C ALA A 262 17.55 20.88 -9.18
N ALA A 263 16.27 21.27 -9.23
CA ALA A 263 15.81 22.65 -9.20
C ALA A 263 14.44 22.77 -8.48
N GLU A 264 13.99 24.01 -8.23
CA GLU A 264 12.62 24.31 -7.81
C GLU A 264 11.59 23.95 -8.91
N PRO A 265 10.31 23.71 -8.56
CA PRO A 265 9.28 23.26 -9.50
C PRO A 265 9.20 24.06 -10.81
N GLU A 266 9.30 25.39 -10.77
CA GLU A 266 9.22 26.24 -11.96
C GLU A 266 10.43 26.13 -12.88
N SER A 267 11.58 25.71 -12.33
CA SER A 267 12.84 25.60 -13.05
C SER A 267 13.19 24.16 -13.42
N LEU A 268 12.31 23.20 -13.11
CA LEU A 268 12.55 21.79 -13.40
C LEU A 268 12.38 21.41 -14.87
N TYR A 269 11.59 22.15 -15.65
CA TYR A 269 11.42 21.93 -17.10
C TYR A 269 11.50 23.26 -17.86
N PRO A 270 12.71 23.81 -18.04
CA PRO A 270 12.88 25.15 -18.60
C PRO A 270 12.54 25.25 -20.10
N GLU A 271 12.67 24.15 -20.86
CA GLU A 271 12.48 24.14 -22.32
C GLU A 271 11.79 22.86 -22.80
N GLY A 272 10.87 22.98 -23.77
CA GLY A 272 10.27 21.84 -24.49
C GLY A 272 8.77 21.98 -24.80
N ASP A 273 8.27 21.07 -25.63
CA ASP A 273 6.89 21.09 -26.17
C ASP A 273 5.79 20.90 -25.12
N GLY A 274 6.12 20.36 -23.94
CA GLY A 274 5.20 20.09 -22.83
C GLY A 274 5.27 21.10 -21.69
N SER A 275 5.79 22.31 -21.95
CA SER A 275 5.99 23.36 -20.95
C SER A 275 4.67 23.77 -20.27
N PHE A 276 3.56 23.82 -21.01
CA PHE A 276 2.25 24.16 -20.45
C PHE A 276 1.74 23.12 -19.45
N GLU A 277 1.81 21.82 -19.77
CA GLU A 277 1.45 20.75 -18.84
C GLU A 277 2.38 20.73 -17.61
N PHE A 278 3.65 21.10 -17.81
CA PHE A 278 4.61 21.19 -16.72
C PHE A 278 4.35 22.39 -15.80
N GLU A 279 3.94 23.55 -16.32
CA GLU A 279 3.52 24.70 -15.49
C GLU A 279 2.38 24.32 -14.53
N ARG A 280 1.40 23.57 -15.02
CA ARG A 280 0.32 23.01 -14.17
C ARG A 280 0.88 22.09 -13.08
N THR A 281 1.86 21.27 -13.45
CA THR A 281 2.53 20.35 -12.53
C THR A 281 3.33 21.11 -11.46
N ALA A 282 4.05 22.17 -11.85
CA ALA A 282 4.77 23.03 -10.92
C ALA A 282 3.82 23.73 -9.94
N SER A 283 2.66 24.21 -10.40
CA SER A 283 1.62 24.78 -9.53
C SER A 283 1.09 23.74 -8.52
N ARG A 284 0.84 22.50 -8.96
CA ARG A 284 0.43 21.39 -8.07
C ARG A 284 1.49 21.08 -7.03
N LEU A 285 2.76 21.00 -7.44
CA LEU A 285 3.88 20.78 -6.52
C LEU A 285 3.98 21.88 -5.45
N HIS A 286 3.71 23.14 -5.80
CA HIS A 286 3.65 24.22 -4.81
C HIS A 286 2.49 24.07 -3.83
N GLU A 287 1.31 23.75 -4.34
CA GLU A 287 0.15 23.50 -3.48
C GLU A 287 0.40 22.32 -2.54
N MET A 288 1.04 21.25 -3.03
CA MET A 288 1.41 20.06 -2.24
C MET A 288 2.36 20.36 -1.08
N ARG A 289 3.05 21.51 -1.09
CA ARG A 289 3.90 22.00 0.01
C ARG A 289 3.13 22.80 1.06
N SER A 290 1.91 23.23 0.76
CA SER A 290 1.11 24.06 1.66
C SER A 290 0.59 23.27 2.85
N THR A 291 0.47 23.93 4.00
CA THR A 291 -0.15 23.32 5.19
C THR A 291 -1.58 22.87 4.91
N ASP A 292 -2.33 23.64 4.12
CA ASP A 292 -3.71 23.32 3.73
C ASP A 292 -3.75 21.95 3.04
N TYR A 293 -2.96 21.76 1.98
CA TYR A 293 -2.89 20.47 1.27
C TYR A 293 -2.38 19.34 2.17
N LEU A 294 -1.36 19.60 3.00
CA LEU A 294 -0.84 18.60 3.92
C LEU A 294 -1.91 18.14 4.93
N SER A 295 -2.82 19.03 5.33
CA SER A 295 -3.92 18.73 6.25
C SER A 295 -5.10 18.00 5.62
N GLU A 296 -5.19 17.97 4.29
CA GLU A 296 -6.29 17.29 3.60
C GLU A 296 -6.24 15.77 3.82
N ALA A 297 -7.41 15.19 4.07
CA ALA A 297 -7.57 13.75 4.12
C ALA A 297 -7.33 13.12 2.74
N ARG A 298 -6.76 11.92 2.75
CA ARG A 298 -6.53 11.12 1.54
C ARG A 298 -7.86 10.88 0.80
N VAL A 299 -7.82 11.03 -0.52
CA VAL A 299 -8.94 10.72 -1.41
C VAL A 299 -8.68 9.40 -2.10
N GLU A 300 -9.72 8.59 -2.23
CA GLU A 300 -9.64 7.32 -2.92
C GLU A 300 -9.89 7.52 -4.40
N LEU A 301 -8.91 7.12 -5.22
CA LEU A 301 -9.04 7.12 -6.67
C LEU A 301 -9.31 5.71 -7.15
N GLU A 302 -10.32 5.57 -8.01
CA GLU A 302 -10.66 4.31 -8.65
C GLU A 302 -9.59 3.95 -9.69
N ALA A 303 -8.97 2.79 -9.54
CA ALA A 303 -8.09 2.23 -10.56
C ALA A 303 -8.92 1.31 -11.48
N ASP A 304 -9.69 1.90 -12.41
CA ASP A 304 -10.48 1.19 -13.43
C ASP A 304 -9.72 0.06 -14.16
#